data_AF-A0A7V3Y1N4-F1
#
_entry.id   AF-A0A7V3Y1N4-F1
#
_cell.length_a   1.000
_cell.length_b   1.000
_cell.length_c   1.000
_cell.angle_alpha   90.00
_cell.angle_beta   90.00
_cell.angle_gamma   90.00
#
_symmetry.space_group_name_H-M   'P 1'
#
loop_
_entity.id
_entity.type
_entity.pdbx_description
1 polymer ?
#
loop_
_entity_poly.entity_id
_entity_poly.type
_entity_poly.pdbx_seq_one_letter_code
_entity_poly.pdbx_strand_id
1 'polypeptide(L)'
;MPEKKYDTIKKNIESNPIYGAALGLILGLLIIGFLFTDVYRLFEYKLFDVRFKIKPQLPQWEYLTFLDVDDNSINNVGQFPWPRYIYANGLEVIKDIVPKQIAFDIQFMDKSPRYAQPEILKIVEEKVKAGKRITYDELNTAILDSDALFSGAIAKNNVVLAYSFLNRTLTQTKLTPEEQKKRNEAIQRFEKIASIPVPKDKQ
;
A
#
# COMPACT_ATOMS: atom_id res chain seq x y z
N MET A 1 -54.83 -17.11 34.45
CA MET A 1 -55.47 -17.11 33.10
C MET A 1 -54.52 -17.00 31.88
N PRO A 2 -53.17 -17.14 31.94
CA PRO A 2 -52.34 -17.14 30.72
C PRO A 2 -52.13 -18.52 30.06
N GLU A 3 -52.25 -19.64 30.80
CA GLU A 3 -51.96 -20.99 30.29
C GLU A 3 -52.83 -21.41 29.10
N LYS A 4 -54.15 -21.14 29.16
CA LYS A 4 -55.08 -21.49 28.07
C LYS A 4 -54.74 -20.82 26.72
N LYS A 5 -54.09 -19.64 26.74
CA LYS A 5 -53.70 -18.94 25.51
C LYS A 5 -52.48 -19.58 24.86
N TYR A 6 -51.51 -20.03 25.66
CA TYR A 6 -50.31 -20.70 25.16
C TYR A 6 -50.64 -22.03 24.49
N ASP A 7 -51.49 -22.85 25.12
CA ASP A 7 -51.88 -24.15 24.59
C ASP A 7 -52.66 -24.05 23.26
N THR A 8 -53.45 -23.00 23.12
CA THR A 8 -54.19 -22.71 21.87
C THR A 8 -53.24 -22.31 20.75
N ILE A 9 -52.24 -21.48 21.03
CA ILE A 9 -51.21 -21.07 20.06
C ILE A 9 -50.37 -22.27 19.62
N LYS A 10 -49.93 -23.10 20.57
CA LYS A 10 -49.17 -24.32 20.30
C LYS A 10 -49.95 -25.29 19.40
N LYS A 11 -51.21 -25.55 19.74
CA LYS A 11 -52.10 -26.42 18.94
C LYS A 11 -52.32 -25.87 17.53
N ASN A 12 -52.44 -24.56 17.36
CA ASN A 12 -52.62 -23.92 16.05
C ASN A 12 -51.35 -24.00 15.18
N ILE A 13 -50.17 -23.84 15.78
CA ILE A 13 -48.87 -24.00 15.11
C ILE A 13 -48.64 -25.46 14.68
N GLU A 14 -48.98 -26.43 15.53
CA GLU A 14 -48.87 -27.86 15.22
C GLU A 14 -49.89 -28.31 14.17
N SER A 15 -51.06 -27.66 14.11
CA SER A 15 -52.14 -28.03 13.18
C SER A 15 -51.95 -27.55 11.74
N ASN A 16 -51.19 -26.47 11.51
CA ASN A 16 -51.08 -25.83 10.20
C ASN A 16 -49.72 -25.14 9.99
N PRO A 17 -48.93 -25.54 8.96
CA PRO A 17 -47.57 -25.02 8.73
C PRO A 17 -47.52 -23.51 8.39
N ILE A 18 -48.66 -22.95 7.95
CA ILE A 18 -48.79 -21.53 7.60
C ILE A 18 -48.62 -20.62 8.83
N TYR A 19 -49.08 -21.04 10.01
CA TYR A 19 -48.92 -20.25 11.23
C TYR A 19 -47.46 -20.14 11.67
N GLY A 20 -46.68 -21.22 11.50
CA GLY A 20 -45.23 -21.20 11.73
C GLY A 20 -44.52 -20.25 10.76
N ALA A 21 -44.86 -20.30 9.47
CA ALA A 21 -44.31 -19.41 8.46
C ALA A 21 -44.65 -17.92 8.72
N ALA A 22 -45.91 -17.63 9.09
CA ALA A 22 -46.35 -16.28 9.42
C ALA A 22 -45.64 -15.72 10.66
N LEU A 23 -45.47 -16.53 11.70
CA LEU A 23 -44.75 -16.12 12.91
C LEU A 23 -43.25 -15.86 12.60
N GLY A 24 -42.63 -16.73 11.82
CA GLY A 24 -41.25 -16.55 11.35
C GLY A 24 -41.08 -15.27 10.54
N LEU A 25 -42.04 -14.96 9.66
CA LEU A 25 -42.04 -13.74 8.85
C LEU A 25 -42.19 -12.49 9.72
N ILE A 26 -43.12 -12.50 10.68
CA ILE A 26 -43.31 -11.38 11.62
C ILE A 26 -42.03 -11.16 12.45
N LEU A 27 -41.43 -12.23 12.98
CA LEU A 27 -40.20 -12.13 13.74
C LEU A 27 -39.03 -11.63 12.87
N GLY A 28 -38.94 -12.12 11.64
CA GLY A 28 -37.96 -11.67 10.65
C GLY A 28 -38.09 -10.18 10.36
N LEU A 29 -39.31 -9.68 10.13
CA LEU A 29 -39.57 -8.25 9.92
C LEU A 29 -39.22 -7.41 11.15
N LEU A 30 -39.49 -7.89 12.36
CA LEU A 30 -39.10 -7.21 13.60
C LEU A 30 -37.58 -7.13 13.76
N ILE A 31 -36.86 -8.22 13.47
CA ILE A 31 -35.39 -8.22 13.49
C ILE A 31 -34.86 -7.26 12.44
N ILE A 32 -35.37 -7.32 11.20
CA ILE A 32 -34.98 -6.40 10.13
C ILE A 32 -35.22 -4.95 10.56
N GLY A 33 -36.39 -4.63 11.11
CA GLY A 33 -36.69 -3.29 11.64
C GLY A 33 -35.71 -2.86 12.74
N PHE A 34 -35.34 -3.77 13.64
CA PHE A 34 -34.36 -3.50 14.70
C PHE A 34 -32.97 -3.18 14.16
N LEU A 35 -32.53 -3.86 13.08
CA LEU A 35 -31.22 -3.61 12.45
C LEU A 35 -31.04 -2.16 11.94
N PHE A 36 -32.14 -1.46 11.63
CA PHE A 36 -32.10 -0.05 11.18
C PHE A 36 -32.14 0.96 12.32
N THR A 37 -32.18 0.52 13.58
CA THR A 37 -32.22 1.42 14.75
C THR A 37 -30.83 1.83 15.23
N ASP A 38 -30.73 3.00 15.87
CA ASP A 38 -29.47 3.46 16.48
C ASP A 38 -29.04 2.59 17.67
N VAL A 39 -30.01 1.94 18.34
CA VAL A 39 -29.75 1.01 19.46
C VAL A 39 -28.96 -0.19 18.99
N TYR A 40 -29.35 -0.79 17.86
CA TYR A 40 -28.60 -1.87 17.23
C TYR A 40 -27.19 -1.41 16.85
N ARG A 41 -27.07 -0.22 16.24
CA ARG A 41 -25.76 0.32 15.84
C ARG A 41 -24.81 0.52 17.01
N LEU A 42 -25.32 1.05 18.14
CA LEU A 42 -24.55 1.19 19.37
C LEU A 42 -24.08 -0.17 19.90
N PHE A 43 -24.97 -1.16 19.88
CA PHE A 43 -24.64 -2.52 20.30
C PHE A 43 -23.56 -3.13 19.40
N GLU A 44 -23.68 -2.97 18.08
CA GLU A 44 -22.71 -3.47 17.12
C GLU A 44 -21.36 -2.78 17.28
N TYR A 45 -21.29 -1.47 17.50
CA TYR A 45 -20.03 -0.77 17.77
C TYR A 45 -19.36 -1.23 19.06
N LYS A 46 -20.12 -1.46 20.14
CA LYS A 46 -19.56 -2.02 21.37
C LYS A 46 -19.05 -3.44 21.17
N LEU A 47 -19.79 -4.29 20.46
CA LEU A 47 -19.34 -5.64 20.13
C LEU A 47 -18.10 -5.61 19.25
N PHE A 48 -18.03 -4.69 18.30
CA PHE A 48 -16.86 -4.46 17.46
C PHE A 48 -15.64 -4.11 18.32
N ASP A 49 -15.73 -3.12 19.21
CA ASP A 49 -14.64 -2.76 20.12
C ASP A 49 -14.18 -3.93 20.99
N VAL A 50 -15.13 -4.72 21.51
CA VAL A 50 -14.82 -5.92 22.29
C VAL A 50 -14.07 -6.95 21.45
N ARG A 51 -14.49 -7.19 20.20
CA ARG A 51 -13.79 -8.10 19.28
C ARG A 51 -12.35 -7.62 19.04
N PHE A 52 -12.12 -6.32 18.87
CA PHE A 52 -10.77 -5.76 18.72
C PHE A 52 -9.92 -5.88 19.99
N LYS A 53 -10.51 -5.73 21.17
CA LYS A 53 -9.81 -5.90 22.45
C LYS A 53 -9.46 -7.36 22.75
N ILE A 54 -10.34 -8.29 22.39
CA ILE A 54 -10.13 -9.73 22.61
C ILE A 54 -9.16 -10.29 21.57
N LYS A 55 -9.12 -9.70 20.36
CA LYS A 55 -8.21 -10.15 19.29
C LYS A 55 -6.77 -10.04 19.78
N PRO A 56 -6.02 -11.16 19.87
CA PRO A 56 -4.63 -11.12 20.29
C PRO A 56 -3.83 -10.28 19.30
N GLN A 57 -2.86 -9.53 19.83
CA GLN A 57 -1.88 -8.85 18.97
C GLN A 57 -1.14 -9.92 18.17
N LEU A 58 -1.04 -9.73 16.86
CA LEU A 58 -0.20 -10.58 16.04
C LEU A 58 1.25 -10.38 16.50
N PRO A 59 2.03 -11.45 16.73
CA PRO A 59 3.43 -11.30 17.09
C PRO A 59 4.13 -10.52 15.97
N GLN A 60 4.72 -9.38 16.33
CA GLN A 60 5.54 -8.62 15.39
C GLN A 60 6.80 -9.44 15.10
N TRP A 61 7.14 -9.53 13.83
CA TRP A 61 8.36 -10.21 13.43
C TRP A 61 9.54 -9.26 13.63
N GLU A 62 10.46 -9.61 14.54
CA GLU A 62 11.59 -8.74 14.96
C GLU A 62 12.52 -8.33 13.80
N TYR A 63 12.49 -9.08 12.70
CA TYR A 63 13.32 -8.83 11.51
C TYR A 63 12.59 -8.06 10.40
N LEU A 64 11.34 -7.66 10.64
CA LEU A 64 10.53 -6.90 9.69
C LEU A 64 10.15 -5.56 10.32
N THR A 65 10.54 -4.49 9.66
CA THR A 65 10.19 -3.13 10.04
C THR A 65 9.54 -2.45 8.85
N PHE A 66 8.42 -1.77 9.10
CA PHE A 66 7.73 -0.95 8.12
C PHE A 66 8.20 0.49 8.24
N LEU A 67 8.45 1.12 7.10
CA LEU A 67 8.69 2.54 6.99
C LEU A 67 7.56 3.14 6.17
N ASP A 68 6.59 3.71 6.87
CA ASP A 68 5.34 4.17 6.29
C ASP A 68 5.39 5.66 5.96
N VAL A 69 4.63 6.07 4.95
CA VAL A 69 4.35 7.48 4.65
C VAL A 69 3.05 7.84 5.35
N ASP A 70 3.16 8.48 6.51
CA ASP A 70 2.04 8.93 7.32
C ASP A 70 1.89 10.46 7.33
N ASP A 71 0.88 10.97 8.02
CA ASP A 71 0.64 12.41 8.14
C ASP A 71 1.84 13.14 8.75
N ASN A 72 2.53 12.53 9.71
CA ASN A 72 3.72 13.11 10.31
C ASN A 72 4.85 13.25 9.27
N SER A 73 5.06 12.22 8.45
CA SER A 73 6.04 12.23 7.38
C SER A 73 5.71 13.28 6.32
N ILE A 74 4.44 13.37 5.90
CA ILE A 74 3.97 14.37 4.94
C ILE A 74 4.17 15.80 5.48
N ASN A 75 3.86 16.02 6.76
CA ASN A 75 4.03 17.33 7.39
C ASN A 75 5.50 17.77 7.47
N ASN A 76 6.43 16.83 7.69
CA ASN A 76 7.85 17.14 7.83
C ASN A 76 8.62 17.17 6.49
N VAL A 77 8.27 16.29 5.55
CA VAL A 77 8.99 16.13 4.28
C VAL A 77 8.36 16.95 3.16
N GLY A 78 7.04 17.11 3.19
CA GLY A 78 6.26 17.84 2.20
C GLY A 78 5.22 16.95 1.50
N GLN A 79 4.54 17.54 0.53
CA GLN A 79 3.43 16.90 -0.16
C GLN A 79 3.86 15.67 -0.96
N PHE A 80 3.20 14.54 -0.70
CA PHE A 80 3.32 13.32 -1.50
C PHE A 80 2.54 13.46 -2.84
N PRO A 81 3.03 12.91 -3.98
CA PRO A 81 4.19 12.04 -4.15
C PRO A 81 5.53 12.78 -4.15
N TRP A 82 6.50 12.20 -3.44
CA TRP A 82 7.82 12.79 -3.30
C TRP A 82 8.73 12.56 -4.52
N PRO A 83 9.62 13.52 -4.84
CA PRO A 83 10.69 13.32 -5.81
C PRO A 83 11.66 12.21 -5.36
N ARG A 84 12.24 11.49 -6.33
CA ARG A 84 13.01 10.27 -6.06
C ARG A 84 14.30 10.47 -5.28
N TYR A 85 14.84 11.70 -5.24
CA TYR A 85 16.00 12.01 -4.40
C TYR A 85 15.71 11.81 -2.90
N ILE A 86 14.44 11.95 -2.46
CA ILE A 86 14.06 11.75 -1.04
C ILE A 86 14.22 10.29 -0.65
N TYR A 87 13.75 9.36 -1.49
CA TYR A 87 13.97 7.93 -1.27
C TYR A 87 15.44 7.54 -1.41
N ALA A 88 16.19 8.19 -2.32
CA ALA A 88 17.64 7.98 -2.44
C ALA A 88 18.36 8.33 -1.13
N ASN A 89 18.04 9.47 -0.53
CA ASN A 89 18.59 9.89 0.75
C ASN A 89 18.17 8.93 1.88
N GLY A 90 16.91 8.48 1.89
CA GLY A 90 16.44 7.47 2.84
C GLY A 90 17.23 6.16 2.75
N LEU A 91 17.54 5.70 1.53
CA LEU A 91 18.36 4.50 1.33
C LEU A 91 19.81 4.67 1.82
N GLU A 92 20.39 5.87 1.70
CA GLU A 92 21.73 6.14 2.26
C GLU A 92 21.71 6.15 3.80
N VAL A 93 20.64 6.64 4.44
CA VAL A 93 20.50 6.58 5.91
C VAL A 93 20.28 5.14 6.39
N ILE A 94 19.42 4.39 5.73
CA ILE A 94 19.11 3.00 6.10
C ILE A 94 20.33 2.09 5.95
N LYS A 95 21.24 2.40 5.02
CA LYS A 95 22.46 1.64 4.78
C LYS A 95 23.30 1.42 6.04
N ASP A 96 23.31 2.39 6.96
CA ASP A 96 24.07 2.29 8.22
C ASP A 96 23.54 1.19 9.15
N ILE A 97 22.29 0.77 8.96
CA ILE A 97 21.62 -0.31 9.72
C ILE A 97 21.86 -1.68 9.05
N VAL A 98 22.46 -1.71 7.85
CA VAL A 98 22.80 -2.91 7.07
C VAL A 98 21.62 -3.89 6.93
N PRO A 99 20.49 -3.47 6.35
CA PRO A 99 19.34 -4.36 6.18
C PRO A 99 19.65 -5.50 5.22
N LYS A 100 19.08 -6.67 5.47
CA LYS A 100 19.19 -7.83 4.57
C LYS A 100 18.53 -7.58 3.21
N GLN A 101 17.38 -6.91 3.21
CA GLN A 101 16.58 -6.61 2.03
C GLN A 101 15.72 -5.37 2.33
N ILE A 102 15.62 -4.49 1.35
CA ILE A 102 14.66 -3.38 1.34
C ILE A 102 13.66 -3.65 0.23
N ALA A 103 12.37 -3.46 0.51
CA ALA A 103 11.29 -3.61 -0.45
C ALA A 103 10.44 -2.34 -0.47
N PHE A 104 10.20 -1.79 -1.66
CA PHE A 104 9.29 -0.67 -1.84
C PHE A 104 7.90 -1.18 -2.24
N ASP A 105 6.87 -0.77 -1.50
CA ASP A 105 5.46 -0.91 -1.89
C ASP A 105 4.95 0.35 -2.61
N ILE A 106 5.81 0.97 -3.43
CA ILE A 106 5.50 2.16 -4.22
C ILE A 106 6.05 1.93 -5.64
N GLN A 107 5.21 2.21 -6.64
CA GLN A 107 5.60 2.10 -8.04
C GLN A 107 6.14 3.43 -8.57
N PHE A 108 7.32 3.37 -9.18
CA PHE A 108 8.00 4.52 -9.77
C PHE A 108 7.85 4.51 -11.30
N MET A 109 6.63 4.76 -11.79
CA MET A 109 6.31 4.66 -13.23
C MET A 109 6.80 5.85 -14.05
N ASP A 110 6.59 7.06 -13.54
CA ASP A 110 6.88 8.30 -14.27
C ASP A 110 8.21 8.89 -13.84
N LYS A 111 8.89 9.60 -14.76
CA LYS A 111 10.16 10.28 -14.47
C LYS A 111 10.00 11.20 -13.27
N SER A 112 10.97 11.15 -12.36
CA SER A 112 10.95 12.05 -11.21
C SER A 112 11.19 13.49 -11.66
N PRO A 113 10.53 14.48 -11.03
CA PRO A 113 10.93 15.86 -11.23
C PRO A 113 12.38 16.05 -10.75
N ARG A 114 13.10 16.91 -11.48
CA ARG A 114 14.41 17.41 -11.06
C ARG A 114 14.22 18.41 -9.93
N TYR A 115 15.11 18.36 -8.95
CA TYR A 115 15.04 19.27 -7.80
C TYR A 115 16.15 20.31 -7.90
N ALA A 116 15.76 21.58 -7.93
CA ALA A 116 16.71 22.67 -7.93
C ALA A 116 16.94 23.11 -6.48
N GLN A 117 18.18 22.97 -6.01
CA GLN A 117 18.53 23.22 -4.62
C GLN A 117 18.51 24.73 -4.34
N PRO A 118 17.63 25.24 -3.45
CA PRO A 118 17.44 26.68 -3.28
C PRO A 118 18.73 27.41 -2.86
N GLU A 119 19.56 26.76 -2.04
CA GLU A 119 20.81 27.33 -1.54
C GLU A 119 21.83 27.52 -2.68
N ILE A 120 21.97 26.50 -3.53
CA ILE A 120 22.89 26.55 -4.68
C ILE A 120 22.36 27.47 -5.77
N LEU A 121 21.03 27.48 -5.99
CA LEU A 121 20.39 28.38 -6.93
C LEU A 121 20.66 29.85 -6.59
N LYS A 122 20.61 30.25 -5.32
CA LYS A 122 20.95 31.62 -4.90
C LYS A 122 22.37 32.02 -5.31
N ILE A 123 23.33 31.12 -5.12
CA ILE A 123 24.74 31.36 -5.51
C ILE A 123 24.85 31.52 -7.03
N VAL A 124 24.14 30.68 -7.79
CA VAL A 124 24.10 30.75 -9.25
C VAL A 124 23.46 32.07 -9.71
N GLU A 125 22.34 32.48 -9.10
CA GLU A 125 21.66 33.74 -9.39
C GLU A 125 22.55 34.97 -9.10
N GLU A 126 23.27 34.97 -7.98
CA GLU A 126 24.20 36.05 -7.63
C GLU A 126 25.35 36.16 -8.63
N LYS A 127 25.91 35.02 -9.08
CA LYS A 127 26.95 35.02 -10.13
C LYS A 127 26.43 35.57 -11.45
N VAL A 128 25.20 35.23 -11.83
CA VAL A 128 24.55 35.76 -13.04
C VAL A 128 24.34 37.26 -12.94
N LYS A 129 23.83 37.74 -11.80
CA LYS A 129 23.66 39.18 -11.54
C LYS A 129 25.00 39.94 -11.58
N ALA A 130 26.08 39.31 -11.13
CA ALA A 130 27.44 39.85 -11.19
C ALA A 130 28.08 39.75 -12.60
N GLY A 131 27.35 39.28 -13.61
CA GLY A 131 27.86 39.13 -14.98
C GLY A 131 28.90 38.02 -15.16
N LYS A 132 29.03 37.11 -14.20
CA LYS A 132 29.96 35.98 -14.26
C LYS A 132 29.35 34.83 -15.07
N ARG A 133 30.19 34.12 -15.82
CA ARG A 133 29.78 32.90 -16.55
C ARG A 133 29.48 31.78 -15.56
N ILE A 134 28.38 31.08 -15.77
CA ILE A 134 28.06 29.83 -15.06
C ILE A 134 28.68 28.66 -15.82
N THR A 135 29.29 27.74 -15.09
CA THR A 135 29.87 26.52 -15.62
C THR A 135 28.83 25.40 -15.65
N TYR A 136 28.93 24.45 -16.59
CA TYR A 136 28.01 23.31 -16.67
C TYR A 136 27.94 22.52 -15.35
N ASP A 137 29.08 22.33 -14.68
CA ASP A 137 29.16 21.61 -13.41
C ASP A 137 28.41 22.33 -12.28
N GLU A 138 28.43 23.66 -12.26
CA GLU A 138 27.70 24.46 -11.27
C GLU A 138 26.19 24.33 -11.46
N LEU A 139 25.75 24.31 -12.72
CA LEU A 139 24.33 24.11 -13.06
C LEU A 139 23.87 22.68 -12.74
N ASN A 140 24.71 21.68 -13.05
CA ASN A 140 24.42 20.28 -12.76
C ASN A 140 24.43 19.99 -11.26
N THR A 141 25.22 20.73 -10.48
CA THR A 141 25.19 20.68 -9.01
C THR A 141 23.93 21.35 -8.46
N ALA A 142 23.50 22.47 -9.07
CA ALA A 142 22.28 23.16 -8.65
C ALA A 142 21.01 22.35 -8.91
N ILE A 143 20.98 21.55 -9.98
CA ILE A 143 19.82 20.77 -10.40
C ILE A 143 20.10 19.28 -10.19
N LEU A 144 19.50 18.70 -9.15
CA LEU A 144 19.61 17.28 -8.85
C LEU A 144 18.78 16.44 -9.82
N ASP A 145 19.43 15.48 -10.47
CA ASP A 145 18.78 14.41 -11.21
C ASP A 145 18.33 13.32 -10.23
N SER A 146 17.09 13.44 -9.76
CA SER A 146 16.46 12.55 -8.79
C SER A 146 16.49 11.08 -9.22
N ASP A 147 16.36 10.80 -10.53
CA ASP A 147 16.36 9.42 -11.06
C ASP A 147 17.76 8.82 -11.02
N ALA A 148 18.78 9.60 -11.37
CA ALA A 148 20.17 9.18 -11.27
C ALA A 148 20.59 8.90 -9.82
N LEU A 149 20.19 9.77 -8.88
CA LEU A 149 20.46 9.56 -7.45
C LEU A 149 19.81 8.29 -6.91
N PHE A 150 18.53 8.09 -7.22
CA PHE A 150 17.79 6.94 -6.74
C PHE A 150 18.30 5.62 -7.32
N SER A 151 18.60 5.59 -8.63
CA SER A 151 19.20 4.40 -9.26
C SER A 151 20.58 4.07 -8.68
N GLY A 152 21.40 5.08 -8.39
CA GLY A 152 22.68 4.91 -7.71
C GLY A 152 22.53 4.36 -6.30
N ALA A 153 21.56 4.87 -5.53
CA ALA A 153 21.26 4.37 -4.19
C ALA A 153 20.73 2.92 -4.20
N ILE A 154 19.87 2.57 -5.17
CA ILE A 154 19.40 1.21 -5.39
C ILE A 154 20.57 0.28 -5.71
N ALA A 155 21.48 0.67 -6.60
CA ALA A 155 22.60 -0.20 -6.99
C ALA A 155 23.53 -0.57 -5.83
N LYS A 156 23.61 0.29 -4.80
CA LYS A 156 24.43 0.07 -3.59
C LYS A 156 23.73 -0.79 -2.53
N ASN A 157 22.42 -0.98 -2.63
CA ASN A 157 21.61 -1.64 -1.61
C ASN A 157 20.88 -2.85 -2.19
N ASN A 158 20.57 -3.85 -1.36
CA ASN A 158 19.70 -4.93 -1.80
C ASN A 158 18.24 -4.45 -1.77
N VAL A 159 17.78 -3.86 -2.88
CA VAL A 159 16.45 -3.25 -3.00
C VAL A 159 15.60 -4.00 -4.04
N VAL A 160 14.36 -4.30 -3.66
CA VAL A 160 13.30 -4.79 -4.56
C VAL A 160 12.28 -3.67 -4.75
N LEU A 161 11.98 -3.36 -6.01
CA LEU A 161 10.96 -2.38 -6.37
C LEU A 161 9.62 -3.07 -6.63
N ALA A 162 8.53 -2.36 -6.33
CA ALA A 162 7.20 -2.79 -6.72
C ALA A 162 7.12 -2.94 -8.25
N TYR A 163 6.62 -4.09 -8.68
CA TYR A 163 6.34 -4.37 -10.08
C TYR A 163 4.86 -4.77 -10.20
N SER A 164 4.12 -4.06 -11.04
CA SER A 164 2.74 -4.41 -11.32
C SER A 164 2.68 -5.36 -12.52
N PHE A 165 2.20 -6.58 -12.29
CA PHE A 165 1.79 -7.53 -13.34
C PHE A 165 0.46 -7.14 -13.97
N LEU A 166 0.21 -5.84 -14.19
CA LEU A 166 -0.83 -5.46 -15.12
C LEU A 166 -0.51 -6.20 -16.42
N ASN A 167 -1.42 -7.07 -16.85
CA ASN A 167 -1.41 -7.70 -18.16
C ASN A 167 -1.74 -6.61 -19.18
N ARG A 168 -0.82 -5.67 -19.23
CA ARG A 168 -0.87 -4.48 -20.01
C ARG A 168 -0.43 -5.05 -21.35
N THR A 169 -1.40 -5.31 -22.22
CA THR A 169 -1.22 -5.41 -23.67
C THR A 169 -0.71 -4.05 -24.17
N LEU A 170 0.36 -3.54 -23.55
CA LEU A 170 1.08 -2.35 -23.92
C LEU A 170 1.69 -2.67 -25.27
N THR A 171 1.05 -2.16 -26.31
CA THR A 171 1.78 -1.63 -27.46
C THR A 171 2.90 -2.57 -27.92
N GLN A 172 2.56 -3.81 -28.27
CA GLN A 172 3.48 -4.77 -28.89
C GLN A 172 4.08 -4.26 -30.22
N THR A 173 3.74 -3.04 -30.62
CA THR A 173 3.95 -2.48 -31.94
C THR A 173 5.30 -1.79 -32.15
N LYS A 174 6.19 -1.65 -31.13
CA LYS A 174 7.48 -0.93 -31.31
C LYS A 174 8.68 -1.44 -30.49
N LEU A 175 8.73 -2.71 -30.09
CA LEU A 175 9.99 -3.26 -29.56
C LEU A 175 10.83 -3.80 -30.72
N THR A 176 12.08 -3.37 -30.82
CA THR A 176 13.04 -4.00 -31.71
C THR A 176 13.33 -5.45 -31.26
N PRO A 177 13.78 -6.35 -32.16
CA PRO A 177 14.09 -7.73 -31.78
C PRO A 177 15.11 -7.85 -30.63
N GLU A 178 16.05 -6.92 -30.52
CA GLU A 178 17.03 -6.89 -29.43
C GLU A 178 16.40 -6.56 -28.06
N GLU A 179 15.47 -5.60 -28.03
CA GLU A 179 14.78 -5.22 -26.80
C GLU A 179 13.86 -6.33 -26.30
N GLN A 180 13.23 -7.07 -27.22
CA GLN A 180 12.45 -8.26 -26.86
C GLN A 180 13.34 -9.33 -26.22
N LYS A 181 14.53 -9.58 -26.78
CA LYS A 181 15.47 -10.55 -26.23
C LYS A 181 15.91 -10.16 -24.81
N LYS A 182 16.34 -8.91 -24.61
CA LYS A 182 16.73 -8.39 -23.27
C LYS A 182 15.60 -8.49 -22.26
N ARG A 183 14.36 -8.18 -22.67
CA ARG A 183 13.18 -8.30 -21.80
C ARG A 183 12.96 -9.75 -21.37
N ASN A 184 13.02 -10.69 -22.31
CA ASN A 184 12.79 -12.11 -22.01
C ASN A 184 13.86 -12.65 -21.06
N GLU A 185 15.13 -12.28 -21.27
CA GLU A 185 16.23 -12.60 -20.35
C GLU A 185 15.98 -12.02 -18.94
N ALA A 186 15.48 -10.78 -18.85
CA ALA A 186 15.16 -10.14 -17.58
C ALA A 186 14.00 -10.83 -16.85
N ILE A 187 12.93 -11.23 -17.55
CA ILE A 187 11.81 -11.97 -16.98
C ILE A 187 12.28 -13.33 -16.44
N GLN A 188 13.03 -14.09 -17.24
CA GLN A 188 13.56 -15.39 -16.80
C GLN A 188 14.46 -15.25 -15.57
N ARG A 189 15.31 -14.21 -15.54
CA ARG A 189 16.14 -13.91 -14.38
C ARG A 189 15.30 -13.55 -13.15
N PHE A 190 14.28 -12.70 -13.31
CA PHE A 190 13.37 -12.33 -12.24
C PHE A 190 12.66 -13.57 -11.70
N GLU A 191 12.06 -14.40 -12.55
CA GLU A 191 11.39 -15.64 -12.14
C GLU A 191 12.33 -16.55 -11.36
N LYS A 192 13.57 -16.76 -11.84
CA LYS A 192 14.58 -17.57 -11.15
C LYS A 192 14.94 -17.03 -9.75
N ILE A 193 14.95 -15.72 -9.56
CA ILE A 193 15.34 -15.07 -8.30
C ILE A 193 14.13 -14.96 -7.35
N ALA A 194 12.96 -14.64 -7.88
CA ALA A 194 11.75 -14.34 -7.12
C ALA A 194 10.93 -15.59 -6.77
N SER A 195 11.09 -16.69 -7.51
CA SER A 195 10.44 -17.96 -7.16
C SER A 195 11.15 -18.60 -5.96
N ILE A 196 10.60 -18.36 -4.77
CA ILE A 196 10.86 -19.21 -3.61
C ILE A 196 10.16 -20.55 -3.91
N PRO A 197 10.88 -21.68 -4.01
CA PRO A 197 10.26 -22.95 -4.30
C PRO A 197 9.27 -23.29 -3.17
N VAL A 198 8.01 -23.54 -3.53
CA VAL A 198 6.99 -23.99 -2.58
C VAL A 198 7.44 -25.36 -2.05
N PRO A 199 7.61 -25.53 -0.72
CA PRO A 199 7.98 -26.81 -0.13
C PRO A 199 6.99 -27.91 -0.58
N LYS A 200 7.51 -29.07 -0.98
CA LYS A 200 6.71 -30.17 -1.55
C LYS A 200 5.66 -30.71 -0.57
N ASP A 201 5.84 -30.48 0.72
CA ASP A 201 4.91 -30.79 1.81
C ASP A 201 3.72 -29.82 1.91
N LYS A 202 3.72 -28.74 1.12
CA LYS A 202 2.65 -27.72 1.07
C LYS A 202 2.01 -27.56 -0.33
N GLN A 203 2.26 -28.51 -1.25
CA GLN A 203 1.58 -28.59 -2.55
C GLN A 203 0.32 -29.46 -2.47
#